data_AF-A0A830GBS5-F1
#
_entry.id   AF-A0A830GBS5-F1
#
_cell.length_a   1.000
_cell.length_b   1.000
_cell.length_c   1.000
_cell.angle_alpha   90.00
_cell.angle_beta   90.00
_cell.angle_gamma   90.00
#
_symmetry.space_group_name_H-M   'P 1'
#
loop_
_entity.id
_entity.type
_entity.pdbx_description
1 polymer ?
#
loop_
_entity_poly.entity_id
_entity_poly.type
_entity_poly.pdbx_seq_one_letter_code
_entity_poly.pdbx_strand_id
1 'polypeptide(L)'
;MSDARAERGESGDERDRRHGEDGDGDATIRVGHLCGASWRAGVTVSEADGDGGVRARRARENGTVLPARVDGSHMVSLGLVVAEFNRSVTEGMEEAARDAAADAGATVAETVHVPGAYDAPLAADRLARRADVDAVAVLGAIVTGDTDHDEVIGHAVASTLSEVSVDRDVPVTLGVSGPGMSGAEARERIEKGAEAVESALALADTLEDL
;
A
#
# COMPACT_ATOMS: atom_id res chain seq x y z
N MET A 1 2.24 -32.13 -51.92
CA MET A 1 1.62 -33.47 -51.82
C MET A 1 2.73 -34.45 -51.50
N SER A 2 2.87 -34.81 -50.23
CA SER A 2 3.71 -35.89 -49.68
C SER A 2 3.48 -35.80 -48.16
N ASP A 3 2.50 -36.53 -47.64
CA ASP A 3 2.47 -37.96 -47.28
C ASP A 3 2.81 -38.18 -45.81
N ALA A 4 1.95 -38.99 -45.19
CA ALA A 4 1.92 -39.35 -43.79
C ALA A 4 3.05 -40.32 -43.42
N ARG A 5 3.41 -40.41 -42.13
CA ARG A 5 3.15 -41.58 -41.28
C ARG A 5 3.70 -41.39 -39.86
N ALA A 6 2.98 -42.01 -38.92
CA ALA A 6 3.22 -42.08 -37.49
C ALA A 6 3.88 -43.40 -37.08
N GLU A 7 4.71 -43.42 -36.02
CA GLU A 7 5.05 -44.56 -35.12
C GLU A 7 5.59 -43.92 -33.80
N ARG A 8 5.04 -44.05 -32.59
CA ARG A 8 4.88 -45.17 -31.60
C ARG A 8 6.19 -45.82 -31.09
N GLY A 9 6.28 -45.96 -29.76
CA GLY A 9 7.13 -46.90 -29.00
C GLY A 9 8.04 -46.18 -27.98
N GLU A 10 7.71 -46.11 -26.68
CA GLU A 10 7.87 -47.11 -25.59
C GLU A 10 9.32 -47.37 -25.13
N SER A 11 9.58 -47.15 -23.84
CA SER A 11 10.47 -47.87 -22.89
C SER A 11 10.71 -46.95 -21.67
N GLY A 12 10.43 -47.33 -20.42
CA GLY A 12 11.02 -48.44 -19.65
C GLY A 12 12.15 -47.84 -18.79
N ASP A 13 11.87 -47.43 -17.55
CA ASP A 13 12.04 -48.18 -16.29
C ASP A 13 13.42 -47.95 -15.63
N GLU A 14 13.37 -47.84 -14.30
CA GLU A 14 14.35 -48.33 -13.33
C GLU A 14 15.50 -47.46 -12.75
N ARG A 15 15.28 -47.07 -11.47
CA ARG A 15 16.15 -47.06 -10.27
C ARG A 15 17.57 -46.44 -10.32
N ASP A 16 17.85 -45.57 -9.34
CA ASP A 16 18.60 -45.89 -8.07
C ASP A 16 19.68 -44.87 -7.62
N ARG A 17 19.60 -44.48 -6.33
CA ARG A 17 20.65 -43.96 -5.37
C ARG A 17 21.28 -42.58 -5.68
N ARG A 18 21.58 -41.67 -4.74
CA ARG A 18 22.06 -41.77 -3.34
C ARG A 18 21.74 -40.50 -2.54
N HIS A 19 21.82 -40.63 -1.22
CA HIS A 19 21.85 -39.58 -0.19
C HIS A 19 22.77 -38.38 -0.47
N GLY A 20 22.29 -37.21 -0.03
CA GLY A 20 23.05 -36.05 0.43
C GLY A 20 22.08 -35.19 1.24
N GLU A 21 22.17 -35.26 2.57
CA GLU A 21 21.57 -34.28 3.47
C GLU A 21 22.36 -32.99 3.32
N ASP A 22 21.70 -31.88 2.97
CA ASP A 22 22.05 -30.52 3.36
C ASP A 22 20.74 -29.72 3.30
N GLY A 23 20.34 -29.18 4.46
CA GLY A 23 19.16 -28.37 4.59
C GLY A 23 19.37 -27.00 3.94
N ASP A 24 18.64 -26.74 2.87
CA ASP A 24 18.32 -25.41 2.39
C ASP A 24 16.87 -25.44 1.90
N GLY A 25 16.06 -24.50 2.38
CA GLY A 25 14.64 -24.43 2.07
C GLY A 25 14.39 -24.29 0.58
N ASP A 26 13.83 -25.34 -0.03
CA ASP A 26 13.45 -25.37 -1.44
C ASP A 26 12.26 -24.43 -1.69
N ALA A 27 12.55 -23.21 -2.13
CA ALA A 27 11.54 -22.28 -2.63
C ALA A 27 10.91 -22.86 -3.91
N THR A 28 9.75 -23.50 -3.77
CA THR A 28 9.06 -24.07 -4.93
C THR A 28 8.39 -22.99 -5.78
N ILE A 29 9.08 -22.51 -6.82
CA ILE A 29 8.49 -21.61 -7.82
C ILE A 29 7.58 -22.43 -8.74
N ARG A 30 6.26 -22.32 -8.58
CA ARG A 30 5.31 -22.84 -9.57
C ARG A 30 5.04 -21.80 -10.64
N VAL A 31 5.72 -21.94 -11.79
CA VAL A 31 5.38 -21.19 -13.01
C VAL A 31 4.23 -21.90 -13.71
N GLY A 32 3.00 -21.40 -13.51
CA GLY A 32 1.85 -21.81 -14.31
C GLY A 32 1.97 -21.24 -15.73
N HIS A 33 1.84 -22.09 -16.75
CA HIS A 33 1.54 -21.66 -18.11
C HIS A 33 0.03 -21.72 -18.31
N LEU A 34 -0.58 -20.68 -18.91
CA LEU A 34 -1.67 -20.86 -19.87
C LEU A 34 -2.05 -19.58 -20.63
N CYS A 35 -2.61 -19.86 -21.80
CA CYS A 35 -2.92 -19.04 -22.95
C CYS A 35 -4.25 -18.28 -22.78
N GLY A 36 -4.32 -17.04 -23.28
CA GLY A 36 -5.56 -16.33 -23.59
C GLY A 36 -6.04 -15.26 -22.59
N ALA A 37 -5.72 -14.00 -22.90
CA ALA A 37 -6.34 -12.73 -22.47
C ALA A 37 -6.25 -12.27 -20.99
N SER A 38 -5.32 -11.33 -20.79
CA SER A 38 -5.08 -10.39 -19.67
C SER A 38 -4.41 -10.96 -18.41
N TRP A 39 -3.32 -10.30 -18.04
CA TRP A 39 -2.19 -10.84 -17.29
C TRP A 39 -2.34 -10.60 -15.78
N ARG A 40 -2.02 -11.62 -14.96
CA ARG A 40 -1.59 -11.43 -13.56
C ARG A 40 -0.38 -12.33 -13.31
N ALA A 41 0.83 -11.79 -13.44
CA ALA A 41 2.02 -12.42 -12.90
C ALA A 41 2.15 -12.00 -11.44
N GLY A 42 1.68 -12.84 -10.52
CA GLY A 42 2.01 -12.72 -9.11
C GLY A 42 3.10 -13.73 -8.78
N VAL A 43 4.30 -13.25 -8.44
CA VAL A 43 5.28 -14.08 -7.77
C VAL A 43 4.77 -14.31 -6.35
N THR A 44 4.57 -15.57 -5.97
CA THR A 44 4.27 -15.96 -4.59
C THR A 44 5.54 -16.58 -4.03
N VAL A 45 6.08 -15.95 -2.98
CA VAL A 45 7.14 -16.54 -2.17
C VAL A 45 6.44 -17.13 -0.95
N SER A 46 6.61 -18.42 -0.73
CA SER A 46 6.18 -19.10 0.49
C SER A 46 7.41 -19.42 1.32
N GLU A 47 7.54 -18.79 2.47
CA GLU A 47 8.44 -19.23 3.53
C GLU A 47 7.60 -20.00 4.55
N ALA A 48 8.10 -21.17 4.96
CA ALA A 48 7.50 -21.94 6.03
C ALA A 48 8.11 -21.46 7.35
N ASP A 49 7.31 -20.76 8.17
CA ASP A 49 7.69 -20.51 9.55
C ASP A 49 7.57 -21.82 10.35
N GLY A 50 8.41 -21.98 11.38
CA GLY A 50 8.54 -23.20 12.20
C GLY A 50 7.29 -23.65 12.97
N ASP A 51 6.13 -23.01 12.75
CA ASP A 51 4.83 -23.32 13.34
C ASP A 51 3.78 -23.80 12.29
N GLY A 52 4.20 -24.08 11.06
CA GLY A 52 3.34 -24.69 10.03
C GLY A 52 2.34 -23.75 9.36
N GLY A 53 2.40 -22.44 9.62
CA GLY A 53 1.64 -21.43 8.89
C GLY A 53 2.30 -21.07 7.55
N VAL A 54 1.56 -21.20 6.44
CA VAL A 54 2.02 -20.74 5.12
C VAL A 54 1.56 -19.29 4.92
N ARG A 55 2.47 -18.32 4.97
CA ARG A 55 2.17 -16.91 4.65
C ARG A 55 2.52 -16.61 3.20
N ALA A 56 1.52 -16.34 2.36
CA ALA A 56 1.74 -15.96 0.97
C ALA A 56 1.89 -14.43 0.84
N ARG A 57 3.06 -13.94 0.44
CA ARG A 57 3.29 -12.52 0.12
C ARG A 57 3.09 -12.27 -1.39
N ARG A 58 2.31 -11.25 -1.76
CA ARG A 58 2.26 -10.74 -3.15
C ARG A 58 3.24 -9.57 -3.27
N ALA A 59 4.25 -9.71 -4.12
CA ALA A 59 5.07 -8.59 -4.56
C ALA A 59 4.35 -7.82 -5.68
N ARG A 60 4.29 -6.48 -5.58
CA ARG A 60 4.04 -5.60 -6.75
C ARG A 60 5.34 -5.48 -7.54
N GLU A 61 5.24 -5.16 -8.84
CA GLU A 61 6.38 -5.06 -9.79
C GLU A 61 7.48 -4.07 -9.33
N ASN A 62 7.19 -3.19 -8.36
CA ASN A 62 8.09 -2.13 -7.89
C ASN A 62 8.76 -2.43 -6.53
N GLY A 63 8.76 -3.68 -6.05
CA GLY A 63 9.55 -4.09 -4.89
C GLY A 63 9.08 -3.59 -3.52
N THR A 64 7.97 -2.86 -3.45
CA THR A 64 7.34 -2.50 -2.16
C THR A 64 6.48 -3.67 -1.69
N VAL A 65 6.90 -4.28 -0.58
CA VAL A 65 6.17 -5.37 0.10
C VAL A 65 5.37 -4.74 1.24
N LEU A 66 4.08 -4.45 1.01
CA LEU A 66 3.14 -4.24 2.10
C LEU A 66 2.83 -5.61 2.75
N PRO A 67 2.64 -5.69 4.08
CA PRO A 67 2.27 -6.93 4.74
C PRO A 67 0.99 -7.52 4.10
N ALA A 68 0.99 -8.85 3.95
CA ALA A 68 -0.08 -9.59 3.32
C ALA A 68 -1.30 -9.65 4.23
N ARG A 69 -2.47 -9.28 3.68
CA ARG A 69 -3.85 -9.48 4.15
C ARG A 69 -4.11 -9.19 5.63
N VAL A 70 -4.90 -8.14 5.86
CA VAL A 70 -5.68 -7.90 7.08
C VAL A 70 -6.58 -9.12 7.32
N ASP A 71 -6.13 -10.03 8.18
CA ASP A 71 -6.99 -11.03 8.80
C ASP A 71 -7.41 -10.50 10.19
N GLY A 72 -8.02 -9.31 10.18
CA GLY A 72 -8.56 -8.62 11.34
C GLY A 72 -10.08 -8.59 11.28
N SER A 73 -10.75 -9.09 12.31
CA SER A 73 -12.21 -9.00 12.47
C SER A 73 -12.73 -7.59 12.77
N HIS A 74 -11.83 -6.59 12.79
CA HIS A 74 -12.14 -5.19 13.08
C HIS A 74 -12.07 -4.36 11.80
N MET A 75 -13.17 -3.68 11.49
CA MET A 75 -13.26 -2.81 10.33
C MET A 75 -12.74 -1.43 10.72
N VAL A 76 -11.55 -1.08 10.25
CA VAL A 76 -10.91 0.21 10.55
C VAL A 76 -11.79 1.37 10.06
N SER A 77 -12.05 2.30 10.97
CA SER A 77 -12.75 3.55 10.76
C SER A 77 -11.76 4.69 10.50
N LEU A 78 -11.66 5.11 9.24
CA LEU A 78 -10.68 6.08 8.75
C LEU A 78 -11.24 7.51 8.74
N GLY A 79 -10.52 8.45 9.35
CA GLY A 79 -10.65 9.87 9.10
C GLY A 79 -9.82 10.29 7.88
N LEU A 80 -10.39 11.08 6.98
CA LEU A 80 -9.69 11.57 5.79
C LEU A 80 -9.63 13.10 5.81
N VAL A 81 -8.43 13.67 5.70
CA VAL A 81 -8.24 15.13 5.56
C VAL A 81 -7.72 15.41 4.17
N VAL A 82 -8.33 16.34 3.44
CA VAL A 82 -7.94 16.67 2.07
C VAL A 82 -7.71 18.17 1.94
N ALA A 83 -6.49 18.56 1.59
CA ALA A 83 -6.17 19.94 1.25
C ALA A 83 -6.77 20.32 -0.13
N GLU A 84 -7.45 21.46 -0.18
CA GLU A 84 -8.07 21.96 -1.42
C GLU A 84 -7.09 22.72 -2.32
N PHE A 85 -6.02 23.29 -1.74
CA PHE A 85 -4.95 23.87 -2.53
C PHE A 85 -4.31 22.79 -3.44
N ASN A 86 -4.09 23.15 -4.71
CA ASN A 86 -3.73 22.21 -5.78
C ASN A 86 -4.80 21.13 -6.09
N ARG A 87 -6.09 21.49 -6.07
CA ARG A 87 -7.24 20.61 -6.33
C ARG A 87 -7.10 19.69 -7.55
N SER A 88 -6.49 20.17 -8.64
CA SER A 88 -6.26 19.32 -9.84
C SER A 88 -5.38 18.09 -9.60
N VAL A 89 -4.70 18.02 -8.44
CA VAL A 89 -3.93 16.87 -7.97
C VAL A 89 -4.67 16.22 -6.80
N THR A 90 -5.07 17.00 -5.80
CA THR A 90 -5.63 16.45 -4.55
C THR A 90 -7.00 15.80 -4.73
N GLU A 91 -7.76 16.17 -5.76
CA GLU A 91 -8.99 15.45 -6.15
C GLU A 91 -8.70 14.01 -6.57
N GLY A 92 -7.70 13.79 -7.43
CA GLY A 92 -7.28 12.44 -7.81
C GLY A 92 -6.70 11.65 -6.62
N MET A 93 -5.98 12.33 -5.72
CA MET A 93 -5.47 11.69 -4.50
C MET A 93 -6.63 11.24 -3.59
N GLU A 94 -7.66 12.08 -3.46
CA GLU A 94 -8.86 11.79 -2.69
C GLU A 94 -9.66 10.62 -3.28
N GLU A 95 -9.78 10.54 -4.61
CA GLU A 95 -10.36 9.38 -5.30
C GLU A 95 -9.57 8.10 -5.02
N ALA A 96 -8.25 8.12 -5.25
CA ALA A 96 -7.38 6.97 -5.02
C ALA A 96 -7.39 6.49 -3.56
N ALA A 97 -7.44 7.43 -2.61
CA ALA A 97 -7.56 7.13 -1.18
C ALA A 97 -8.86 6.40 -0.83
N ARG A 98 -9.99 6.84 -1.40
CA ARG A 98 -11.29 6.19 -1.19
C ARG A 98 -11.35 4.81 -1.81
N ASP A 99 -10.80 4.64 -3.01
CA ASP A 99 -10.69 3.35 -3.67
C ASP A 99 -9.85 2.38 -2.81
N ALA A 100 -8.71 2.83 -2.30
CA ALA A 100 -7.86 2.03 -1.40
C ALA A 100 -8.56 1.65 -0.09
N ALA A 101 -9.31 2.58 0.53
CA ALA A 101 -10.10 2.28 1.72
C ALA A 101 -11.16 1.22 1.44
N ALA A 102 -11.88 1.35 0.32
CA ALA A 102 -12.92 0.41 -0.10
C ALA A 102 -12.34 -0.98 -0.43
N ASP A 103 -11.22 -1.05 -1.15
CA ASP A 103 -10.51 -2.28 -1.48
C ASP A 103 -10.01 -3.03 -0.24
N ALA A 104 -9.62 -2.29 0.80
CA ALA A 104 -9.22 -2.82 2.10
C ALA A 104 -10.41 -3.16 3.03
N GLY A 105 -11.64 -2.80 2.65
CA GLY A 105 -12.84 -3.00 3.46
C GLY A 105 -12.95 -2.05 4.66
N ALA A 106 -12.21 -0.95 4.68
CA ALA A 106 -12.28 0.08 5.70
C ALA A 106 -13.46 1.04 5.45
N THR A 107 -13.96 1.67 6.51
CA THR A 107 -15.01 2.71 6.41
C THR A 107 -14.37 4.08 6.54
N VAL A 108 -14.70 5.02 5.64
CA VAL A 108 -14.34 6.43 5.82
C VAL A 108 -15.39 7.10 6.71
N ALA A 109 -15.06 7.35 7.98
CA ALA A 109 -15.98 7.94 8.95
C ALA A 109 -16.30 9.40 8.64
N GLU A 110 -15.30 10.18 8.26
CA GLU A 110 -15.47 11.57 7.85
C GLU A 110 -14.38 11.97 6.86
N THR A 111 -14.76 12.73 5.83
CA THR A 111 -13.79 13.48 5.02
C THR A 111 -13.90 14.97 5.37
N VAL A 112 -12.78 15.57 5.75
CA VAL A 112 -12.67 17.00 6.05
C VAL A 112 -11.81 17.67 4.98
N HIS A 113 -12.42 18.58 4.22
CA HIS A 113 -11.70 19.45 3.30
C HIS A 113 -11.18 20.68 4.03
N VAL A 114 -9.89 20.99 3.83
CA VAL A 114 -9.21 22.14 4.45
C VAL A 114 -8.59 23.05 3.38
N PRO A 115 -8.40 24.35 3.63
CA PRO A 115 -7.92 25.27 2.60
C PRO A 115 -6.56 24.87 2.00
N GLY A 116 -5.59 24.45 2.81
CA GLY A 116 -4.30 23.96 2.34
C GLY A 116 -3.66 22.94 3.26
N ALA A 117 -2.51 22.38 2.83
CA ALA A 117 -1.78 21.37 3.58
C ALA A 117 -1.34 21.88 4.98
N TYR A 118 -1.06 23.18 5.10
CA TYR A 118 -0.69 23.80 6.38
C TYR A 118 -1.81 23.77 7.43
N ASP A 119 -3.08 23.76 7.00
CA ASP A 119 -4.24 23.72 7.88
C ASP A 119 -4.62 22.28 8.29
N ALA A 120 -4.11 21.29 7.54
CA ALA A 120 -4.46 19.89 7.69
C ALA A 120 -4.12 19.27 9.06
N PRO A 121 -2.99 19.59 9.71
CA PRO A 121 -2.67 19.03 11.03
C PRO A 121 -3.73 19.32 12.09
N LEU A 122 -4.37 20.49 12.04
CA LEU A 122 -5.42 20.85 12.98
C LEU A 122 -6.70 20.01 12.76
N ALA A 123 -7.05 19.72 11.50
CA ALA A 123 -8.17 18.83 11.20
C ALA A 123 -7.85 17.38 11.58
N ALA A 124 -6.63 16.92 11.31
CA ALA A 124 -6.16 15.60 11.68
C ALA A 124 -6.20 15.38 13.20
N ASP A 125 -5.73 16.35 13.99
CA ASP A 125 -5.81 16.32 15.45
C ASP A 125 -7.26 16.17 15.95
N ARG A 126 -8.21 16.87 15.32
CA ARG A 126 -9.62 16.77 15.72
C ARG A 126 -10.24 15.43 15.37
N LEU A 127 -9.89 14.85 14.23
CA LEU A 127 -10.36 13.51 13.86
C LEU A 127 -9.75 12.45 14.78
N ALA A 128 -8.45 12.51 15.04
CA ALA A 128 -7.73 11.57 15.91
C ALA A 128 -8.17 11.61 17.39
N ARG A 129 -8.88 12.67 17.83
CA ARG A 129 -9.48 12.71 19.18
C ARG A 129 -10.82 11.99 19.29
N ARG A 130 -11.41 11.61 18.16
CA ARG A 130 -12.74 11.00 18.15
C ARG A 130 -12.62 9.52 18.47
N ALA A 131 -13.55 9.02 19.29
CA ALA A 131 -13.58 7.62 19.67
C ALA A 131 -14.05 6.66 18.55
N ASP A 132 -14.57 7.21 17.44
CA ASP A 132 -15.03 6.46 16.27
C ASP A 132 -14.06 6.53 15.08
N VAL A 133 -12.81 6.97 15.32
CA VAL A 133 -11.76 7.07 14.30
C VAL A 133 -10.53 6.31 14.79
N ASP A 134 -10.17 5.25 14.07
CA ASP A 134 -9.05 4.38 14.40
C ASP A 134 -7.75 4.83 13.73
N ALA A 135 -7.83 5.57 12.62
CA ALA A 135 -6.70 6.11 11.90
C ALA A 135 -7.08 7.35 11.09
N VAL A 136 -6.10 8.20 10.75
CA VAL A 136 -6.28 9.38 9.91
C VAL A 136 -5.29 9.38 8.76
N ALA A 137 -5.77 9.60 7.54
CA ALA A 137 -4.93 9.87 6.36
C ALA A 137 -5.05 11.34 5.96
N VAL A 138 -3.91 12.01 5.76
CA VAL A 138 -3.86 13.44 5.39
C VAL A 138 -3.33 13.59 3.98
N LEU A 139 -4.13 14.16 3.08
CA LEU A 139 -3.81 14.31 1.67
C LEU A 139 -3.53 15.76 1.31
N GLY A 140 -2.50 15.98 0.48
CA GLY A 140 -2.20 17.29 -0.06
C GLY A 140 -1.13 17.27 -1.13
N ALA A 141 -0.96 18.41 -1.80
CA ALA A 141 0.14 18.61 -2.72
C ALA A 141 0.75 19.99 -2.49
N ILE A 142 2.07 20.04 -2.33
CA ILE A 142 2.86 21.26 -2.18
C ILE A 142 3.75 21.36 -3.42
N VAL A 143 3.47 22.35 -4.27
CA VAL A 143 4.20 22.62 -5.50
C VAL A 143 5.15 23.79 -5.28
N THR A 144 6.38 23.67 -5.80
CA THR A 144 7.42 24.69 -5.66
C THR A 144 7.06 25.97 -6.40
N GLY A 145 7.26 27.10 -5.72
CA GLY A 145 7.14 28.44 -6.28
C GLY A 145 8.50 29.16 -6.34
N ASP A 146 8.47 30.49 -6.38
CA ASP A 146 9.69 31.32 -6.49
C ASP A 146 10.44 31.54 -5.16
N THR A 147 9.93 30.97 -4.07
CA THR A 147 10.44 31.17 -2.70
C THR A 147 10.45 29.85 -1.95
N ASP A 148 11.28 29.73 -0.90
CA ASP A 148 11.39 28.55 -0.02
C ASP A 148 10.14 28.28 0.86
N HIS A 149 9.00 28.88 0.52
CA HIS A 149 7.76 28.78 1.29
C HIS A 149 7.20 27.35 1.30
N ASP A 150 7.38 26.60 0.21
CA ASP A 150 7.00 25.21 0.10
C ASP A 150 7.78 24.33 1.09
N GLU A 151 9.10 24.54 1.21
CA GLU A 151 9.93 23.81 2.18
C GLU A 151 9.50 24.08 3.63
N VAL A 152 9.24 25.34 3.97
CA VAL A 152 8.78 25.72 5.31
C VAL A 152 7.43 25.06 5.64
N ILE A 153 6.48 25.08 4.70
CA ILE A 153 5.18 24.43 4.89
C ILE A 153 5.35 22.92 5.02
N GLY A 154 6.07 22.28 4.09
CA GLY A 154 6.23 20.83 4.04
C GLY A 154 6.82 20.27 5.34
N HIS A 155 7.90 20.89 5.82
CA HIS A 155 8.52 20.48 7.09
C HIS A 155 7.60 20.70 8.30
N ALA A 156 6.91 21.83 8.38
CA ALA A 156 5.99 22.11 9.48
C ALA A 156 4.82 21.11 9.53
N VAL A 157 4.25 20.78 8.37
CA VAL A 157 3.14 19.81 8.26
C VAL A 157 3.61 18.41 8.66
N ALA A 158 4.72 17.93 8.11
CA ALA A 158 5.25 16.60 8.43
C ALA A 158 5.59 16.43 9.92
N SER A 159 6.23 17.44 10.54
CA SER A 159 6.53 17.43 11.98
C SER A 159 5.25 17.38 12.80
N THR A 160 4.30 18.29 12.53
CA THR A 160 3.08 18.41 13.32
C THR A 160 2.21 17.15 13.21
N LEU A 161 2.09 16.55 12.02
CA LEU A 161 1.33 15.31 11.86
C LEU A 161 1.97 14.14 12.62
N SER A 162 3.30 14.07 12.64
CA SER A 162 4.03 13.06 13.42
C SER A 162 3.79 13.25 14.92
N GLU A 163 3.85 14.49 15.41
CA GLU A 163 3.53 14.84 16.80
C GLU A 163 2.08 14.48 17.14
N VAL A 164 1.12 14.83 16.29
CA VAL A 164 -0.30 14.47 16.49
C VAL A 164 -0.47 12.96 16.56
N SER A 165 0.20 12.19 15.70
CA SER A 165 0.08 10.72 15.72
C SER A 165 0.55 10.14 17.05
N VAL A 166 1.71 10.58 17.54
CA VAL A 166 2.30 10.10 18.80
C VAL A 166 1.49 10.59 20.01
N ASP A 167 1.08 11.86 20.04
CA ASP A 167 0.34 12.44 21.17
C ASP A 167 -1.09 11.90 21.32
N ARG A 168 -1.69 11.47 20.21
CA ARG A 168 -3.06 10.93 20.18
C ARG A 168 -3.09 9.41 20.31
N ASP A 169 -1.96 8.74 20.12
CA ASP A 169 -1.88 7.28 20.03
C ASP A 169 -2.81 6.74 18.92
N VAL A 170 -2.86 7.47 17.81
CA VAL A 170 -3.68 7.16 16.63
C VAL A 170 -2.80 7.34 15.40
N PRO A 171 -2.75 6.38 14.45
CA PRO A 171 -2.03 6.54 13.20
C PRO A 171 -2.50 7.80 12.45
N VAL A 172 -1.58 8.74 12.20
CA VAL A 172 -1.83 9.90 11.32
C VAL A 172 -0.80 9.89 10.21
N THR A 173 -1.22 9.50 9.00
CA THR A 173 -0.30 9.28 7.88
C THR A 173 -0.19 10.48 6.94
N LEU A 174 1.01 10.63 6.40
CA LEU A 174 1.39 11.72 5.50
C LEU A 174 1.21 11.31 4.04
N GLY A 175 0.08 11.69 3.46
CA GLY A 175 -0.19 11.68 2.02
C GLY A 175 -0.01 13.05 1.38
N VAL A 176 0.89 13.88 1.88
CA VAL A 176 1.21 15.19 1.29
C VAL A 176 2.43 15.05 0.40
N SER A 177 2.25 15.22 -0.91
CA SER A 177 3.35 15.22 -1.89
C SER A 177 4.06 16.58 -1.91
N GLY A 178 5.38 16.58 -2.09
CA GLY A 178 6.23 17.79 -2.05
C GLY A 178 6.94 17.96 -0.70
N PRO A 179 7.74 19.02 -0.51
CA PRO A 179 8.04 20.14 -1.42
C PRO A 179 9.01 19.76 -2.55
N GLY A 180 9.49 20.75 -3.33
CA GLY A 180 10.55 20.53 -4.32
C GLY A 180 10.08 19.90 -5.64
N MET A 181 8.82 20.05 -6.00
CA MET A 181 8.24 19.46 -7.22
C MET A 181 7.36 20.45 -7.97
N SER A 182 7.31 20.31 -9.30
CA SER A 182 6.39 21.03 -10.17
C SER A 182 4.97 20.47 -10.08
N GLY A 183 3.99 21.23 -10.59
CA GLY A 183 2.62 20.74 -10.69
C GLY A 183 2.46 19.51 -11.61
N ALA A 184 3.34 19.32 -12.60
CA ALA A 184 3.32 18.12 -13.45
C ALA A 184 3.78 16.89 -12.65
N GLU A 185 4.90 17.00 -11.94
CA GLU A 185 5.42 15.97 -11.05
C GLU A 185 4.46 15.65 -9.90
N ALA A 186 3.68 16.63 -9.44
CA ALA A 186 2.63 16.42 -8.46
C ALA A 186 1.50 15.52 -8.99
N ARG A 187 1.11 15.66 -10.26
CA ARG A 187 0.08 14.82 -10.90
C ARG A 187 0.54 13.37 -11.08
N GLU A 188 1.84 13.18 -11.28
CA GLU A 188 2.44 11.84 -11.36
C GLU A 188 2.51 11.12 -10.00
N ARG A 189 2.13 11.79 -8.90
CA ARG A 189 2.15 11.26 -7.53
C ARG A 189 0.76 11.16 -6.91
N ILE A 190 -0.29 11.13 -7.74
CA ILE A 190 -1.68 11.01 -7.27
C ILE A 190 -1.89 9.75 -6.42
N GLU A 191 -1.18 8.67 -6.73
CA GLU A 191 -1.18 7.41 -6.00
C GLU A 191 -0.74 7.53 -4.53
N LYS A 192 -0.05 8.62 -4.16
CA LYS A 192 0.27 8.89 -2.74
C LYS A 192 -0.98 9.02 -1.86
N GLY A 193 -2.14 9.35 -2.45
CA GLY A 193 -3.41 9.29 -1.75
C GLY A 193 -3.77 7.88 -1.28
N ALA A 194 -3.66 6.89 -2.16
CA ALA A 194 -3.88 5.49 -1.84
C ALA A 194 -2.84 4.97 -0.83
N GLU A 195 -1.55 5.24 -1.06
CA GLU A 195 -0.47 4.78 -0.18
C GLU A 195 -0.62 5.29 1.26
N ALA A 196 -1.10 6.52 1.44
CA ALA A 196 -1.34 7.10 2.76
C ALA A 196 -2.45 6.35 3.52
N VAL A 197 -3.53 5.98 2.82
CA VAL A 197 -4.60 5.16 3.38
C VAL A 197 -4.10 3.76 3.70
N GLU A 198 -3.44 3.09 2.75
CA GLU A 198 -2.90 1.75 2.96
C GLU A 198 -1.97 1.71 4.18
N SER A 199 -1.12 2.73 4.34
CA SER A 199 -0.24 2.88 5.50
C SER A 199 -1.01 3.10 6.81
N ALA A 200 -2.09 3.89 6.77
CA ALA A 200 -2.90 4.19 7.95
C ALA A 200 -3.61 2.93 8.46
N LEU A 201 -4.21 2.18 7.54
CA LEU A 201 -4.92 0.94 7.85
C LEU A 201 -3.94 -0.14 8.36
N ALA A 202 -2.81 -0.32 7.69
CA ALA A 202 -1.81 -1.31 8.10
C ALA A 202 -1.19 -0.99 9.47
N LEU A 203 -0.95 0.29 9.77
CA LEU A 203 -0.43 0.69 11.07
C LEU A 203 -1.48 0.51 12.17
N ALA A 204 -2.74 0.86 11.92
CA ALA A 204 -3.83 0.63 12.87
C ALA A 204 -3.93 -0.86 13.26
N ASP A 205 -3.95 -1.75 12.27
CA ASP A 205 -3.95 -3.20 12.46
C ASP A 205 -2.72 -3.67 13.26
N THR A 206 -1.52 -3.16 12.93
CA THR A 206 -0.29 -3.52 13.66
C THR A 206 -0.31 -3.08 15.12
N LEU A 207 -0.92 -1.93 15.44
CA LEU A 207 -0.97 -1.40 16.80
C LEU A 207 -2.04 -2.11 17.66
N GLU A 208 -3.10 -2.66 17.07
CA GLU A 208 -4.09 -3.48 17.78
C GLU A 208 -3.46 -4.74 18.41
N ASP A 209 -2.35 -5.22 17.84
CA ASP A 209 -1.62 -6.42 18.28
C ASP A 209 -0.59 -6.16 19.41
N LEU A 210 -0.34 -4.90 19.81
CA LEU A 210 0.68 -4.52 20.83
C LEU A 210 0.11 -4.44 22.25
#